data_AF-A0A358WBW3-F1
#
_entry.id   AF-A0A358WBW3-F1
#
_cell.length_a   1.000
_cell.length_b   1.000
_cell.length_c   1.000
_cell.angle_alpha   90.00
_cell.angle_beta   90.00
_cell.angle_gamma   90.00
#
_symmetry.space_group_name_H-M   'P 1'
#
loop_
_entity.id
_entity.type
_entity.pdbx_description
1 polymer ?
#
loop_
_entity_poly.entity_id
_entity_poly.type
_entity_poly.pdbx_seq_one_letter_code
_entity_poly.pdbx_strand_id
1 'polypeptide(L)'
;MMQKVIKILLVIIGSIVVIIALITATLVLTGNVEIGFDSNGNFQVEIKNNNDNLDSYDQIIQSTLTTYPTDIFVYGEDCKFRKNVKFKQIDKLSEENLKSDKKYKVIVFNDLYDKTDLTDDDIAVLKKYVLEGDYALFYTGRKHMDAFIANGFATEQVIKENIGFALRHSGGTVIETGGLWDETSLEYYETENPELLGESIFIFIERIIRED
;
A
#
# COMPACT_ATOMS: atom_id res chain seq x y z
N MET A 1 -43.86 39.11 1.87
CA MET A 1 -42.40 38.91 1.79
C MET A 1 -41.90 38.04 2.96
N MET A 2 -42.23 38.40 4.21
CA MET A 2 -41.82 37.68 5.42
C MET A 2 -42.19 36.18 5.45
N GLN A 3 -43.41 35.80 5.05
CA GLN A 3 -43.82 34.38 5.00
C GLN A 3 -43.04 33.53 3.98
N LYS A 4 -42.60 34.11 2.85
CA LYS A 4 -41.78 33.39 1.86
C LYS A 4 -40.37 33.16 2.40
N VAL A 5 -39.81 34.15 3.08
CA VAL A 5 -38.49 34.05 3.74
C VAL A 5 -38.50 32.99 4.84
N ILE A 6 -39.55 32.95 5.68
CA ILE A 6 -39.70 31.93 6.73
C ILE A 6 -39.79 30.51 6.14
N LYS A 7 -40.54 30.31 5.05
CA LYS A 7 -40.63 29.01 4.38
C LYS A 7 -39.28 28.55 3.81
N ILE A 8 -38.53 29.45 3.19
CA ILE A 8 -37.19 29.13 2.66
C ILE A 8 -36.24 28.75 3.80
N LEU A 9 -36.28 29.48 4.91
CA LEU A 9 -35.45 29.19 6.08
C LEU A 9 -35.76 27.81 6.68
N LEU A 10 -37.04 27.45 6.77
CA LEU A 10 -37.47 26.13 7.27
C LEU A 10 -37.02 24.99 6.35
N VAL A 11 -37.03 25.20 5.03
CA VAL A 11 -36.51 24.20 4.07
C VAL A 11 -35.01 24.02 4.25
N ILE A 12 -34.24 25.10 4.39
CA ILE A 12 -32.79 25.04 4.59
C ILE A 12 -32.44 24.30 5.88
N ILE A 13 -33.10 24.64 6.99
CA ILE A 13 -32.89 23.97 8.28
C ILE A 13 -33.26 22.48 8.17
N GLY A 14 -34.39 22.16 7.55
CA GLY A 14 -34.80 20.78 7.31
C GLY A 14 -33.78 19.99 6.49
N SER A 15 -33.24 20.58 5.42
CA SER A 15 -32.20 19.96 4.60
C SER A 15 -30.91 19.71 5.37
N ILE A 16 -30.48 20.64 6.23
CA ILE A 16 -29.28 20.46 7.07
C ILE A 16 -29.48 19.29 8.05
N VAL A 17 -30.64 19.21 8.69
CA VAL A 17 -30.97 18.10 9.61
C VAL A 17 -30.95 16.76 8.89
N VAL A 18 -31.48 16.68 7.67
CA VAL A 18 -31.47 15.45 6.86
C VAL A 18 -30.04 15.05 6.46
N ILE A 19 -29.20 16.01 6.06
CA ILE A 19 -27.80 15.74 5.70
C ILE A 19 -27.03 15.22 6.92
N ILE A 20 -27.18 15.84 8.09
CA ILE A 20 -26.54 15.39 9.33
C ILE A 20 -27.02 13.98 9.68
N ALA A 21 -28.33 13.72 9.62
CA ALA A 21 -28.88 12.39 9.89
C ALA A 21 -28.34 11.31 8.95
N LEU A 22 -28.18 11.63 7.65
CA LEU A 22 -27.58 10.72 6.67
C LEU A 22 -26.11 10.45 6.99
N ILE A 23 -25.31 11.48 7.28
CA ILE A 23 -23.91 11.32 7.66
C ILE A 23 -23.78 10.45 8.91
N THR A 24 -24.58 10.72 9.95
CA THR A 24 -24.59 9.93 11.18
C THR A 24 -25.03 8.49 10.92
N ALA A 25 -26.08 8.26 10.13
CA ALA A 25 -26.53 6.91 9.77
C ALA A 25 -25.47 6.15 8.99
N THR A 26 -24.76 6.80 8.07
CA THR A 26 -23.62 6.21 7.37
C THR A 26 -22.51 5.83 8.35
N LEU A 27 -22.13 6.73 9.26
CA LEU A 27 -21.10 6.45 10.27
C LEU A 27 -21.47 5.29 11.22
N VAL A 28 -22.75 5.16 11.57
CA VAL A 28 -23.27 4.03 12.36
C VAL A 28 -23.24 2.73 11.57
N LEU A 29 -23.71 2.75 10.31
CA LEU A 29 -23.70 1.58 9.42
C LEU A 29 -22.28 1.09 9.08
N THR A 30 -21.30 2.00 9.00
CA THR A 30 -19.89 1.65 8.80
C THR A 30 -19.18 1.24 10.09
N GLY A 31 -19.88 1.22 11.24
CA GLY A 31 -19.33 0.79 12.52
C GLY A 31 -18.40 1.78 13.22
N ASN A 32 -18.35 3.03 12.76
CA ASN A 32 -17.46 4.07 13.31
C ASN A 32 -18.07 4.82 14.51
N VAL A 33 -19.39 4.69 14.72
CA VAL A 33 -20.11 5.33 15.82
C VAL A 33 -21.12 4.35 16.39
N GLU A 34 -21.12 4.17 17.70
CA GLU A 34 -22.17 3.48 18.44
C GLU A 34 -23.01 4.50 19.20
N ILE A 35 -24.33 4.35 19.12
CA ILE A 35 -25.28 5.27 19.75
C ILE A 35 -26.12 4.45 20.73
N GLY A 36 -26.10 4.84 22.00
CA GLY A 36 -26.77 4.10 23.06
C GLY A 36 -27.17 4.99 24.23
N PHE A 37 -27.68 4.34 25.28
CA PHE A 37 -27.96 4.96 26.57
C PHE A 37 -27.16 4.24 27.64
N ASP A 38 -26.54 4.97 28.55
CA ASP A 38 -25.86 4.35 29.69
C ASP A 38 -26.86 3.74 30.69
N SER A 39 -26.33 3.05 31.71
CA SER A 39 -27.13 2.44 32.78
C SER A 39 -27.96 3.45 33.59
N ASN A 40 -27.68 4.74 33.47
CA ASN A 40 -28.42 5.83 34.09
C ASN A 40 -29.40 6.52 33.13
N GLY A 41 -29.53 6.02 31.88
CA GLY A 41 -30.44 6.53 30.87
C GLY A 41 -29.94 7.79 30.14
N ASN A 42 -28.67 8.16 30.26
CA ASN A 42 -28.12 9.29 29.51
C ASN A 42 -27.75 8.87 28.09
N PHE A 43 -28.08 9.73 27.13
CA PHE A 43 -27.69 9.56 25.73
C PHE A 43 -26.17 9.61 25.59
N GLN A 44 -25.59 8.58 25.00
CA GLN A 44 -24.16 8.45 24.74
C GLN A 44 -23.92 8.24 23.26
N VAL A 45 -22.94 8.97 22.73
CA VAL A 45 -22.38 8.76 21.40
C VAL A 45 -20.94 8.36 21.62
N GLU A 46 -20.66 7.09 21.35
CA GLU A 46 -19.30 6.58 21.40
C GLU A 46 -18.76 6.58 19.98
N ILE A 47 -17.79 7.45 19.72
CA ILE A 47 -17.02 7.40 18.48
C ILE A 47 -16.06 6.23 18.66
N LYS A 48 -16.31 5.12 17.95
CA LYS A 48 -15.35 4.04 17.85
C LYS A 48 -14.19 4.58 17.02
N ASN A 49 -13.17 5.10 17.70
CA ASN A 49 -11.85 5.13 17.10
C ASN A 49 -11.48 3.67 16.86
N ASN A 50 -11.62 3.21 15.61
CA ASN A 50 -11.16 1.90 15.17
C ASN A 50 -9.64 1.70 15.33
N ASN A 51 -8.93 2.62 15.99
CA ASN A 51 -7.50 2.55 16.25
C ASN A 51 -7.11 1.62 17.40
N ASP A 52 -8.04 1.25 18.29
CA ASP A 52 -7.68 0.48 19.49
C ASP A 52 -7.31 -0.99 19.21
N ASN A 53 -7.48 -1.48 17.97
CA ASN A 53 -7.14 -2.85 17.55
C ASN A 53 -6.24 -2.93 16.29
N LEU A 54 -5.64 -1.81 15.84
CA LEU A 54 -4.74 -1.82 14.68
C LEU A 54 -3.33 -2.17 15.14
N ASP A 55 -2.79 -3.28 14.63
CA ASP A 55 -1.37 -3.58 14.82
C ASP A 55 -0.47 -2.64 14.01
N SER A 56 0.85 -2.77 14.17
CA SER A 56 1.82 -1.93 13.47
C SER A 56 1.68 -2.02 11.95
N TYR A 57 1.33 -3.19 11.42
CA TYR A 57 1.16 -3.38 9.98
C TYR A 57 -0.07 -2.63 9.47
N ASP A 58 -1.20 -2.69 10.19
CA ASP A 58 -2.40 -1.90 9.85
C ASP A 58 -2.14 -0.39 9.85
N GLN A 59 -1.36 0.09 10.82
CA GLN A 59 -0.99 1.50 10.93
C GLN A 59 -0.12 1.94 9.74
N ILE A 60 0.85 1.11 9.32
CA ILE A 60 1.67 1.38 8.14
C ILE A 60 0.82 1.41 6.87
N ILE A 61 -0.10 0.44 6.70
CA ILE A 61 -1.03 0.41 5.57
C ILE A 61 -1.86 1.69 5.53
N GLN A 62 -2.43 2.12 6.66
CA GLN A 62 -3.22 3.34 6.72
C GLN A 62 -2.40 4.58 6.35
N SER A 63 -1.19 4.73 6.90
CA SER A 63 -0.29 5.84 6.58
C SER A 63 0.00 5.90 5.08
N THR A 64 0.35 4.75 4.49
CA THR A 64 0.69 4.57 3.07
C THR A 64 -0.48 4.85 2.13
N LEU A 65 -1.71 4.52 2.52
CA LEU A 65 -2.87 4.69 1.65
C LEU A 65 -3.54 6.06 1.80
N THR A 66 -3.40 6.71 2.96
CA THR A 66 -4.14 7.95 3.27
C THR A 66 -3.27 9.19 3.35
N THR A 67 -2.18 9.13 4.11
CA THR A 67 -1.34 10.30 4.39
C THR A 67 -0.30 10.50 3.29
N TYR A 68 0.26 9.39 2.80
CA TYR A 68 1.26 9.36 1.74
C TYR A 68 0.81 8.46 0.58
N PRO A 69 -0.27 8.82 -0.15
CA PRO A 69 -0.86 7.95 -1.15
C PRO A 69 0.19 7.38 -2.11
N THR A 70 0.32 6.05 -2.06
CA THR A 70 1.31 5.28 -2.82
C THR A 70 0.63 4.36 -3.82
N ASP A 71 1.09 4.35 -5.06
CA ASP A 71 0.68 3.33 -6.03
C ASP A 71 1.60 2.10 -5.93
N ILE A 72 0.99 0.93 -5.72
CA ILE A 72 1.67 -0.37 -5.64
C ILE A 72 1.30 -1.18 -6.89
N PHE A 73 2.28 -1.47 -7.72
CA PHE A 73 2.14 -2.29 -8.93
C PHE A 73 2.73 -3.66 -8.66
N VAL A 74 1.94 -4.73 -8.76
CA VAL A 74 2.42 -6.10 -8.51
C VAL A 74 2.53 -6.84 -9.83
N TYR A 75 3.75 -7.23 -10.20
CA TYR A 75 4.05 -8.07 -11.34
C TYR A 75 4.47 -9.47 -10.86
N GLY A 76 3.95 -10.50 -11.52
CA GLY A 76 4.22 -11.89 -11.18
C GLY A 76 3.15 -12.49 -10.27
N GLU A 77 3.57 -13.19 -9.23
CA GLU A 77 2.69 -13.95 -8.36
C GLU A 77 1.87 -13.06 -7.42
N ASP A 78 0.64 -13.48 -7.12
CA ASP A 78 -0.24 -12.74 -6.23
C ASP A 78 0.35 -12.66 -4.81
N CYS A 79 0.34 -11.45 -4.26
CA CYS A 79 0.80 -11.19 -2.90
C CYS A 79 -0.41 -11.16 -1.98
N LYS A 80 -0.42 -12.00 -0.94
CA LYS A 80 -1.48 -11.99 0.08
C LYS A 80 -1.35 -10.76 0.97
N PHE A 81 -1.91 -9.65 0.52
CA PHE A 81 -2.07 -8.45 1.33
C PHE A 81 -3.33 -8.52 2.21
N ARG A 82 -3.36 -7.72 3.28
CA ARG A 82 -4.58 -7.48 4.05
C ARG A 82 -5.66 -6.82 3.19
N LYS A 83 -6.93 -7.08 3.53
CA LYS A 83 -8.11 -6.73 2.71
C LYS A 83 -8.26 -5.25 2.34
N ASN A 84 -7.67 -4.35 3.11
CA ASN A 84 -7.72 -2.90 2.92
C ASN A 84 -6.65 -2.37 1.96
N VAL A 85 -5.66 -3.18 1.60
CA VAL A 85 -4.60 -2.80 0.68
C VAL A 85 -5.14 -2.70 -0.74
N LYS A 86 -4.92 -1.55 -1.37
CA LYS A 86 -5.21 -1.33 -2.79
C LYS A 86 -3.90 -1.41 -3.56
N PHE A 87 -3.83 -2.33 -4.51
CA PHE A 87 -2.71 -2.49 -5.43
C PHE A 87 -3.23 -2.80 -6.83
N LYS A 88 -2.39 -2.59 -7.82
CA LYS A 88 -2.66 -2.93 -9.22
C LYS A 88 -1.84 -4.16 -9.59
N GLN A 89 -2.49 -5.32 -9.67
CA GLN A 89 -1.89 -6.48 -10.32
C GLN A 89 -1.71 -6.18 -11.82
N ILE A 90 -0.50 -6.40 -12.34
CA ILE A 90 -0.17 -6.23 -13.75
C ILE A 90 0.35 -7.54 -14.33
N ASP A 91 -0.05 -7.80 -15.57
CA ASP A 91 0.31 -8.99 -16.34
C ASP A 91 1.56 -8.77 -17.22
N LYS A 92 1.93 -7.50 -17.43
CA LYS A 92 3.08 -7.10 -18.23
C LYS A 92 3.72 -5.82 -17.70
N LEU A 93 5.05 -5.75 -17.75
CA LEU A 93 5.81 -4.53 -17.51
C LEU A 93 5.73 -3.63 -18.76
N SER A 94 4.96 -2.54 -18.66
CA SER A 94 4.76 -1.60 -19.77
C SER A 94 4.47 -0.20 -19.26
N GLU A 95 4.68 0.81 -20.10
CA GLU A 95 4.38 2.20 -19.74
C GLU A 95 2.90 2.43 -19.42
N GLU A 96 2.01 1.73 -20.13
CA GLU A 96 0.57 1.81 -19.88
C GLU A 96 0.20 1.22 -18.52
N ASN A 97 0.80 0.08 -18.17
CA ASN A 97 0.52 -0.61 -16.92
C ASN A 97 1.10 0.13 -15.70
N LEU A 98 2.26 0.76 -15.87
CA LEU A 98 2.99 1.46 -14.81
C LEU A 98 2.63 2.95 -14.68
N LYS A 99 1.64 3.47 -15.43
CA LYS A 99 1.29 4.89 -15.34
C LYS A 99 0.74 5.27 -13.95
N SER A 100 1.36 6.26 -13.32
CA SER A 100 0.94 6.83 -12.02
C SER A 100 1.13 8.35 -11.97
N ASP A 101 0.25 9.04 -11.24
CA ASP A 101 0.35 10.45 -10.88
C ASP A 101 0.80 10.67 -9.42
N LYS A 102 1.03 9.60 -8.66
CA LYS A 102 1.44 9.65 -7.26
C LYS A 102 2.89 10.04 -7.11
N LYS A 103 3.25 10.58 -5.94
CA LYS A 103 4.64 10.81 -5.56
C LYS A 103 5.34 9.47 -5.30
N TYR A 104 4.75 8.64 -4.45
CA TYR A 104 5.30 7.34 -4.09
C TYR A 104 4.73 6.25 -5.00
N LYS A 105 5.62 5.51 -5.64
CA LYS A 105 5.30 4.52 -6.67
C LYS A 105 6.24 3.33 -6.48
N VAL A 106 5.69 2.14 -6.28
CA VAL A 106 6.45 0.93 -5.99
C VAL A 106 6.04 -0.18 -6.94
N ILE A 107 7.04 -0.80 -7.56
CA ILE A 107 6.90 -2.04 -8.33
C ILE A 107 7.29 -3.19 -7.40
N VAL A 108 6.34 -4.08 -7.12
CA VAL A 108 6.58 -5.36 -6.46
C VAL A 108 6.71 -6.39 -7.56
N PHE A 109 7.92 -6.91 -7.76
CA PHE A 109 8.18 -8.02 -8.66
C PHE A 109 8.23 -9.28 -7.82
N ASN A 110 7.14 -10.04 -7.80
CA ASN A 110 7.02 -11.26 -7.03
C ASN A 110 7.22 -12.52 -7.90
N ASP A 111 8.35 -13.19 -7.69
CA ASP A 111 8.80 -14.39 -8.40
C ASP A 111 9.30 -15.45 -7.40
N LEU A 112 8.63 -15.57 -6.25
CA LEU A 112 9.04 -16.48 -5.19
C LEU A 112 9.06 -17.95 -5.64
N TYR A 113 8.20 -18.34 -6.58
CA TYR A 113 8.14 -19.70 -7.11
C TYR A 113 8.69 -19.84 -8.52
N ASP A 114 9.53 -18.90 -8.97
CA ASP A 114 10.25 -18.91 -10.26
C ASP A 114 9.31 -19.03 -11.49
N LYS A 115 8.06 -18.55 -11.36
CA LYS A 115 7.02 -18.67 -12.40
C LYS A 115 6.99 -17.51 -13.38
N THR A 116 7.67 -16.42 -13.10
CA THR A 116 7.67 -15.25 -13.98
C THR A 116 8.73 -15.41 -15.06
N ASP A 117 8.45 -14.90 -16.26
CA ASP A 117 9.47 -14.73 -17.29
C ASP A 117 9.80 -13.23 -17.39
N LEU A 118 11.09 -12.94 -17.50
CA LEU A 118 11.63 -11.59 -17.61
C LEU A 118 12.35 -11.48 -18.95
N THR A 119 11.83 -10.63 -19.84
CA THR A 119 12.43 -10.38 -21.15
C THR A 119 13.36 -9.16 -21.12
N ASP A 120 14.19 -9.01 -22.15
CA ASP A 120 15.04 -7.81 -22.30
C ASP A 120 14.20 -6.52 -22.39
N ASP A 121 13.01 -6.59 -23.01
CA ASP A 121 12.06 -5.47 -23.07
C ASP A 121 11.54 -5.11 -21.67
N ASP A 122 11.22 -6.11 -20.85
CA ASP A 122 10.78 -5.91 -19.46
C ASP A 122 11.89 -5.26 -18.61
N ILE A 123 13.13 -5.72 -18.79
CA ILE A 123 14.32 -5.13 -18.14
C ILE A 123 14.48 -3.67 -18.56
N ALA A 124 14.33 -3.36 -19.84
CA ALA A 124 14.42 -1.98 -20.34
C ALA A 124 13.34 -1.08 -19.73
N VAL A 125 12.11 -1.58 -19.59
CA VAL A 125 11.03 -0.88 -18.88
C VAL A 125 11.39 -0.66 -17.41
N LEU A 126 11.86 -1.68 -16.71
CA LEU A 126 12.28 -1.55 -15.31
C LEU A 126 13.41 -0.53 -15.15
N LYS A 127 14.40 -0.49 -16.04
CA LYS A 127 15.50 0.49 -15.97
C LYS A 127 14.98 1.92 -16.08
N LYS A 128 14.12 2.17 -17.06
CA LYS A 128 13.50 3.47 -17.29
C LYS A 128 12.74 3.97 -16.07
N TYR A 129 12.03 3.09 -15.37
CA TYR A 129 11.17 3.47 -14.24
C TYR A 129 11.91 3.49 -12.90
N VAL A 130 12.86 2.58 -12.67
CA VAL A 130 13.52 2.36 -11.38
C VAL A 130 14.92 2.96 -11.30
N LEU A 131 15.75 2.83 -12.33
CA LEU A 131 17.12 3.36 -12.29
C LEU A 131 17.19 4.81 -12.78
N GLU A 132 16.43 5.11 -13.83
CA GLU A 132 16.37 6.43 -14.47
C GLU A 132 15.17 7.26 -14.00
N GLY A 133 14.18 6.60 -13.41
CA GLY A 133 12.91 7.19 -12.97
C GLY A 133 12.86 7.45 -11.47
N ASP A 134 11.66 7.34 -10.91
CA ASP A 134 11.35 7.61 -9.51
C ASP A 134 10.60 6.45 -8.82
N TYR A 135 10.53 5.28 -9.45
CA TYR A 135 9.84 4.11 -8.91
C TYR A 135 10.79 3.33 -8.01
N ALA A 136 10.30 2.93 -6.84
CA ALA A 136 10.99 1.91 -6.06
C ALA A 136 10.69 0.51 -6.63
N LEU A 137 11.63 -0.40 -6.44
CA LEU A 137 11.48 -1.82 -6.79
C LEU A 137 11.61 -2.67 -5.52
N PHE A 138 10.71 -3.62 -5.36
CA PHE A 138 10.80 -4.70 -4.38
C PHE A 138 10.76 -6.02 -5.14
N TYR A 139 11.90 -6.68 -5.30
CA TYR A 139 12.00 -7.97 -5.99
C TYR A 139 12.09 -9.10 -4.98
N THR A 140 11.30 -10.15 -5.17
CA THR A 140 11.39 -11.41 -4.44
C THR A 140 11.50 -12.57 -5.41
N GLY A 141 12.49 -13.43 -5.22
CA GLY A 141 12.79 -14.55 -6.13
C GLY A 141 14.28 -14.71 -6.38
N ARG A 142 14.65 -15.82 -7.03
CA ARG A 142 16.05 -16.14 -7.38
C ARG A 142 16.28 -16.20 -8.89
N LYS A 143 15.29 -16.64 -9.66
CA LYS A 143 15.41 -16.90 -11.11
C LYS A 143 16.08 -15.79 -11.91
N HIS A 144 15.80 -14.52 -11.58
CA HIS A 144 16.23 -13.37 -12.39
C HIS A 144 17.38 -12.56 -11.77
N MET A 145 17.98 -13.02 -10.68
CA MET A 145 19.04 -12.29 -9.96
C MET A 145 20.24 -11.91 -10.84
N ASP A 146 20.74 -12.87 -11.64
CA ASP A 146 21.88 -12.63 -12.54
C ASP A 146 21.55 -11.56 -13.60
N ALA A 147 20.31 -11.57 -14.12
CA ALA A 147 19.84 -10.58 -15.06
C ALA A 147 19.76 -9.19 -14.40
N PHE A 148 19.28 -9.10 -13.16
CA PHE A 148 19.26 -7.85 -12.40
C PHE A 148 20.66 -7.30 -12.12
N ILE A 149 21.64 -8.15 -11.76
CA ILE A 149 23.04 -7.73 -11.58
C ILE A 149 23.63 -7.22 -12.89
N ALA A 150 23.52 -8.01 -13.97
CA ALA A 150 24.06 -7.66 -15.27
C ALA A 150 23.52 -6.32 -15.80
N ASN A 151 22.35 -5.92 -15.30
CA ASN A 151 21.66 -4.70 -15.69
C ASN A 151 21.76 -3.57 -14.65
N GLY A 152 22.54 -3.73 -13.59
CA GLY A 152 22.84 -2.68 -12.62
C GLY A 152 21.74 -2.39 -11.59
N PHE A 153 20.79 -3.31 -11.41
CA PHE A 153 19.78 -3.21 -10.36
C PHE A 153 20.30 -3.66 -9.00
N ALA A 154 21.22 -4.62 -8.99
CA ALA A 154 21.74 -5.20 -7.76
C ALA A 154 23.24 -5.49 -7.83
N THR A 155 23.87 -5.56 -6.68
CA THR A 155 25.25 -6.01 -6.53
C THR A 155 25.31 -7.46 -6.06
N GLU A 156 26.35 -8.20 -6.44
CA GLU A 156 26.56 -9.59 -5.98
C GLU A 156 26.54 -9.71 -4.45
N GLN A 157 27.07 -8.69 -3.76
CA GLN A 157 27.11 -8.66 -2.30
C GLN A 157 25.71 -8.66 -1.68
N VAL A 158 24.77 -7.92 -2.28
CA VAL A 158 23.41 -7.81 -1.75
C VAL A 158 22.63 -9.07 -1.99
N ILE A 159 22.87 -9.84 -3.05
CA ILE A 159 22.05 -11.02 -3.34
C ILE A 159 22.59 -12.34 -2.77
N LYS A 160 23.85 -12.38 -2.34
CA LYS A 160 24.60 -13.62 -2.02
C LYS A 160 23.89 -14.58 -1.06
N GLU A 161 23.07 -14.07 -0.15
CA GLU A 161 22.34 -14.86 0.86
C GLU A 161 20.85 -14.54 0.90
N ASN A 162 20.34 -13.75 -0.06
CA ASN A 162 18.97 -13.26 -0.06
C ASN A 162 18.11 -13.94 -1.15
N ILE A 163 16.79 -13.87 -0.99
CA ILE A 163 15.74 -14.28 -1.95
C ILE A 163 15.04 -13.01 -2.45
N GLY A 164 15.84 -12.05 -2.89
CA GLY A 164 15.32 -10.76 -3.34
C GLY A 164 16.20 -9.60 -2.93
N PHE A 165 15.80 -8.43 -3.37
CA PHE A 165 16.40 -7.14 -3.04
C PHE A 165 15.37 -6.04 -3.25
N ALA A 166 15.65 -4.85 -2.72
CA ALA A 166 14.84 -3.68 -3.00
C ALA A 166 15.70 -2.49 -3.39
N LEU A 167 15.13 -1.61 -4.22
CA LEU A 167 15.74 -0.37 -4.69
C LEU A 167 14.82 0.80 -4.41
N ARG A 168 15.39 1.87 -3.88
CA ARG A 168 14.66 3.12 -3.62
C ARG A 168 15.54 4.32 -3.94
N HIS A 169 14.91 5.47 -4.14
CA HIS A 169 15.62 6.72 -4.35
C HIS A 169 15.77 7.48 -3.04
N SER A 170 16.95 8.02 -2.77
CA SER A 170 17.17 9.01 -1.71
C SER A 170 18.29 9.95 -2.13
N GLY A 171 18.07 11.27 -2.00
CA GLY A 171 19.05 12.29 -2.38
C GLY A 171 19.52 12.21 -3.84
N GLY A 172 18.65 11.78 -4.77
CA GLY A 172 18.98 11.61 -6.19
C GLY A 172 19.85 10.38 -6.50
N THR A 173 20.07 9.49 -5.53
CA THR A 173 20.81 8.24 -5.70
C THR A 173 19.88 7.04 -5.53
N VAL A 174 20.10 5.98 -6.30
CA VAL A 174 19.43 4.68 -6.10
C VAL A 174 20.17 3.92 -5.00
N ILE A 175 19.45 3.60 -3.92
CA ILE A 175 19.94 2.84 -2.79
C ILE A 175 19.41 1.41 -2.90
N GLU A 176 20.35 0.48 -2.95
CA GLU A 176 20.10 -0.96 -2.89
C GLU A 176 19.97 -1.44 -1.43
N THR A 177 19.01 -2.31 -1.17
CA THR A 177 18.77 -2.92 0.13
C THR A 177 18.61 -4.43 -0.03
N GLY A 178 19.50 -5.21 0.60
CA GLY A 178 19.36 -6.65 0.80
C GLY A 178 18.79 -6.98 2.17
N GLY A 179 18.73 -8.28 2.50
CA GLY A 179 18.31 -8.76 3.82
C GLY A 179 16.82 -8.60 4.13
N LEU A 180 16.01 -8.26 3.12
CA LEU A 180 14.56 -8.08 3.26
C LEU A 180 13.81 -9.41 3.12
N TRP A 181 14.41 -10.39 2.44
CA TRP A 181 13.83 -11.70 2.21
C TRP A 181 14.94 -12.73 2.09
N ASP A 182 14.90 -13.79 2.89
CA ASP A 182 15.85 -14.91 2.93
C ASP A 182 15.11 -16.25 3.05
N GLU A 183 15.84 -17.37 3.09
CA GLU A 183 15.24 -18.72 3.20
C GLU A 183 14.40 -18.88 4.47
N THR A 184 14.85 -18.30 5.59
CA THR A 184 14.11 -18.31 6.86
C THR A 184 12.77 -17.58 6.73
N SER A 185 12.77 -16.43 6.05
CA SER A 185 11.58 -15.63 5.79
C SER A 185 10.61 -16.36 4.88
N LEU A 186 11.11 -17.05 3.85
CA LEU A 186 10.28 -17.87 2.96
C LEU A 186 9.63 -19.03 3.71
N GLU A 187 10.39 -19.78 4.51
CA GLU A 187 9.85 -20.89 5.30
C GLU A 187 8.73 -20.40 6.24
N TYR A 188 8.96 -19.30 6.96
CA TYR A 188 7.97 -18.72 7.86
C TYR A 188 6.73 -18.20 7.10
N TYR A 189 6.92 -17.59 5.94
CA TYR A 189 5.82 -17.14 5.07
C TYR A 189 4.91 -18.30 4.64
N GLU A 190 5.49 -19.44 4.30
CA GLU A 190 4.73 -20.59 3.81
C GLU A 190 4.01 -21.37 4.92
N THR A 191 4.62 -21.42 6.10
CA THR A 191 4.18 -22.32 7.18
C THR A 191 3.36 -21.61 8.25
N GLU A 192 3.66 -20.34 8.54
CA GLU A 192 3.14 -19.63 9.72
C GLU A 192 2.40 -18.34 9.35
N ASN A 193 2.97 -17.49 8.49
CA ASN A 193 2.45 -16.16 8.21
C ASN A 193 2.39 -15.82 6.71
N PRO A 194 1.28 -16.12 6.02
CA PRO A 194 1.12 -15.78 4.61
C PRO A 194 1.01 -14.28 4.33
N GLU A 195 0.96 -13.41 5.35
CA GLU A 195 0.96 -11.95 5.18
C GLU A 195 2.36 -11.33 5.26
N LEU A 196 3.39 -12.12 5.63
CA LEU A 196 4.75 -11.64 5.88
C LEU A 196 5.33 -10.86 4.68
N LEU A 197 5.09 -11.34 3.45
CA LEU A 197 5.56 -10.65 2.25
C LEU A 197 4.94 -9.26 2.12
N GLY A 198 3.64 -9.16 2.40
CA GLY A 198 2.93 -7.89 2.40
C GLY A 198 3.49 -6.94 3.46
N GLU A 199 3.73 -7.44 4.67
CA GLU A 199 4.33 -6.67 5.76
C GLU A 199 5.71 -6.10 5.37
N SER A 200 6.58 -6.93 4.79
CA SER A 200 7.90 -6.51 4.32
C SER A 200 7.84 -5.42 3.24
N ILE A 201 6.90 -5.53 2.30
CA ILE A 201 6.67 -4.51 1.26
C ILE A 201 6.26 -3.18 1.90
N PHE A 202 5.34 -3.20 2.86
CA PHE A 202 4.86 -1.99 3.52
C PHE A 202 5.90 -1.34 4.43
N ILE A 203 6.70 -2.12 5.15
CA ILE A 203 7.85 -1.61 5.92
C ILE A 203 8.85 -0.92 4.96
N PHE A 204 9.09 -1.50 3.79
CA PHE A 204 9.94 -0.89 2.77
C PHE A 204 9.35 0.44 2.26
N ILE A 205 8.04 0.50 1.98
CA ILE A 205 7.36 1.73 1.57
C ILE A 205 7.45 2.81 2.66
N GLU A 206 7.18 2.46 3.92
CA GLU A 206 7.30 3.39 5.05
C GLU A 206 8.71 3.97 5.14
N ARG A 207 9.73 3.15 4.93
CA ARG A 207 11.11 3.61 4.91
C ARG A 207 11.38 4.63 3.81
N ILE A 208 10.83 4.43 2.61
CA ILE A 208 10.92 5.42 1.52
C ILE A 208 10.32 6.75 1.96
N ILE A 209 9.11 6.72 2.52
CA ILE A 209 8.38 7.92 2.96
C ILE A 209 9.14 8.68 4.05
N ARG A 210 9.81 7.97 4.96
CA ARG A 210 10.54 8.59 6.08
C ARG A 210 11.87 9.22 5.69
N GLU A 211 12.47 8.79 4.59
CA GLU A 211 13.80 9.21 4.14
C GLU A 211 13.78 10.25 3.01
N ASP A 212 12.57 10.70 2.63
CA ASP A 212 12.28 11.71 1.61
C ASP A 212 11.98 13.08 2.25
#